data_AF-A0A5S9M8J5-F1
#
_entry.id   AF-A0A5S9M8J5-F1
#
_cell.length_a   1.000
_cell.length_b   1.000
_cell.length_c   1.000
_cell.angle_alpha   90.00
_cell.angle_beta   90.00
_cell.angle_gamma   90.00
#
_symmetry.space_group_name_H-M   'P 1'
#
loop_
_entity.id
_entity.type
_entity.pdbx_description
1 polymer ?
#
loop_
_entity_poly.entity_id
_entity_poly.type
_entity_poly.pdbx_seq_one_letter_code
_entity_poly.pdbx_strand_id
1 'polypeptide(L)' 'MDALVDVGRPSSIQLAVLVDRGHRELPIRADYIGKNIPTSKAETVMVQLNEVDQNDLVAIYEK' A
#
# COMPACT_ATOMS: atom_id res chain seq x y z
N MET A 1 -12.20 -5.88 -2.26
CA MET A 1 -12.84 -5.07 -3.33
C MET A 1 -14.33 -4.89 -3.08
N ASP A 2 -14.89 -5.69 -2.18
CA ASP A 2 -16.32 -5.92 -2.01
C ASP A 2 -17.07 -4.63 -1.66
N ALA A 3 -16.52 -3.81 -0.75
CA ALA A 3 -17.16 -2.56 -0.34
C ALA A 3 -17.45 -1.56 -1.49
N LEU A 4 -16.60 -1.50 -2.53
CA LEU A 4 -16.86 -0.61 -3.68
C LEU A 4 -17.94 -1.19 -4.60
N VAL A 5 -17.96 -2.51 -4.76
CA VAL A 5 -18.92 -3.23 -5.62
C VAL A 5 -20.31 -3.23 -5.00
N ASP A 6 -20.40 -3.25 -3.67
CA ASP A 6 -21.66 -3.17 -2.92
C ASP A 6 -22.35 -1.81 -3.12
N VAL A 7 -21.58 -0.74 -3.34
CA VAL A 7 -22.08 0.63 -3.53
C VAL A 7 -22.39 0.94 -5.00
N GLY A 8 -21.81 0.19 -5.95
CA GLY A 8 -22.08 0.41 -7.37
C GLY A 8 -21.23 -0.43 -8.31
N ARG A 9 -21.35 -0.14 -9.61
CA ARG A 9 -20.62 -0.85 -10.69
C ARG A 9 -19.73 0.14 -11.45
N PRO A 10 -18.56 0.48 -10.91
CA PRO A 10 -17.63 1.36 -11.61
C PRO A 10 -17.18 0.71 -12.92
N SER A 11 -16.86 1.54 -13.92
CA SER A 11 -16.33 1.06 -15.20
C SER A 11 -14.96 0.40 -15.06
N SER A 12 -14.18 0.80 -14.05
CA SER A 12 -12.91 0.19 -13.66
C SER A 12 -12.56 0.56 -12.22
N ILE A 13 -11.71 -0.24 -11.57
CA ILE A 13 -11.09 0.07 -10.28
C ILE A 13 -9.59 -0.04 -10.48
N GLN A 14 -8.86 0.99 -10.07
CA GLN A 14 -7.39 1.01 -10.09
C GLN A 14 -6.84 1.19 -8.67
N LEU A 15 -5.66 0.65 -8.42
CA LEU A 15 -4.97 0.71 -7.14
C LEU A 15 -3.65 1.49 -7.29
N ALA A 16 -3.57 2.64 -6.64
CA ALA A 16 -2.34 3.39 -6.45
C ALA A 16 -1.83 3.20 -5.02
N VAL A 17 -0.53 2.90 -4.87
CA VAL A 17 0.13 2.75 -3.57
C VAL A 17 1.41 3.57 -3.51
N LEU A 18 1.72 4.12 -2.34
CA LEU A 18 2.99 4.81 -2.11
C LEU A 18 4.15 3.81 -2.08
N VAL A 19 3.96 2.67 -1.40
CA VAL A 19 4.99 1.62 -1.24
C VAL A 19 4.40 0.26 -1.57
N ASP A 20 5.12 -0.51 -2.39
CA ASP A 20 4.90 -1.94 -2.58
C ASP A 20 6.02 -2.71 -1.85
N ARG A 21 5.63 -3.45 -0.79
CA ARG A 21 6.56 -4.23 0.05
C ARG A 21 6.73 -5.70 -0.38
N GLY A 22 6.04 -6.12 -1.45
CA GLY A 22 5.97 -7.52 -1.86
C GLY A 22 5.10 -8.40 -0.96
N HIS A 23 5.43 -9.71 -0.89
CA HIS A 23 4.74 -10.73 -0.07
C HIS A 23 3.22 -10.83 -0.29
N ARG A 24 2.79 -10.75 -1.56
CA ARG A 24 1.37 -10.89 -1.94
C ARG A 24 0.84 -12.28 -1.58
N GLU A 25 -0.33 -12.33 -0.96
CA GLU A 25 -1.07 -13.57 -0.66
C GLU A 25 -2.31 -13.76 -1.55
N LEU A 26 -2.65 -12.73 -2.32
CA LEU A 26 -3.73 -12.71 -3.31
C LEU A 26 -3.19 -12.25 -4.66
N PRO A 27 -3.85 -12.57 -5.78
CA PRO A 27 -3.47 -12.12 -7.12
C PRO A 27 -3.81 -10.63 -7.34
N ILE A 28 -3.39 -9.75 -6.42
CA ILE A 28 -3.63 -8.30 -6.45
C ILE A 28 -2.31 -7.58 -6.73
N ARG A 29 -2.33 -6.68 -7.71
CA ARG A 29 -1.20 -5.83 -8.08
C ARG A 29 -1.69 -4.37 -8.13
N ALA A 30 -0.86 -3.45 -7.67
CA ALA A 30 -1.11 -2.02 -7.86
C ALA A 30 -0.82 -1.62 -9.32
N ASP A 31 -1.68 -0.77 -9.87
CA ASP A 31 -1.50 -0.15 -11.19
C ASP A 31 -0.41 0.91 -11.14
N TYR A 32 -0.29 1.60 -9.99
CA TYR A 32 0.69 2.65 -9.77
C TYR A 32 1.42 2.42 -8.45
N ILE A 33 2.75 2.49 -8.49
CA ILE A 33 3.62 2.25 -7.33
C ILE A 33 4.58 3.44 -7.21
N GLY A 34 4.58 4.11 -6.06
CA GLY A 34 5.57 5.15 -5.75
C GLY A 34 6.97 4.56 -5.64
N LYS A 35 7.16 3.57 -4.77
CA LYS A 35 8.43 2.84 -4.62
C LYS A 35 8.23 1.36 -4.32
N ASN A 36 9.02 0.53 -4.99
CA ASN A 36 9.18 -0.89 -4.65
C ASN A 36 10.26 -1.03 -3.58
N ILE A 37 9.93 -1.67 -2.46
CA ILE A 37 10.85 -1.87 -1.34
C ILE A 37 10.85 -3.36 -1.01
N PRO A 38 11.89 -4.13 -1.40
CA PRO A 38 12.03 -5.50 -0.97
C PRO A 38 12.13 -5.54 0.55
N THR A 39 11.28 -6.33 1.19
CA THR A 39 11.30 -6.53 2.65
C THR A 39 11.39 -8.01 2.98
N SER A 40 11.75 -8.36 4.20
CA SER A 40 11.49 -9.67 4.79
C SER A 40 10.08 -9.74 5.40
N LYS A 41 9.64 -10.93 5.82
CA LYS A 41 8.38 -11.08 6.57
C LYS A 41 8.47 -10.53 8.00
N ALA A 42 9.67 -10.40 8.56
CA ALA A 42 9.91 -9.85 9.89
C ALA A 42 9.91 -8.31 9.89
N GLU A 43 10.14 -7.69 8.73
CA GLU A 43 10.17 -6.24 8.58
C GLU A 43 8.76 -5.63 8.46
N THR A 44 8.63 -4.41 8.97
CA THR A 44 7.42 -3.58 8.91
C THR A 44 7.72 -2.25 8.23
N VAL A 45 6.84 -1.82 7.33
CA VAL A 45 6.89 -0.50 6.70
C VAL A 45 5.99 0.46 7.47
N MET A 46 6.55 1.57 7.93
CA MET A 46 5.82 2.69 8.53
C MET A 46 5.82 3.87 7.57
N VAL A 47 4.63 4.41 7.30
CA VAL A 47 4.44 5.62 6.51
C VAL A 47 3.91 6.70 7.43
N GLN A 48 4.60 7.83 7.47
CA GLN A 48 4.19 9.04 8.16
C GLN A 48 3.86 10.10 7.11
N LEU A 49 2.71 10.76 7.29
CA LEU A 49 2.27 11.86 6.46
C LEU A 49 2.03 13.09 7.33
N ASN A 50 2.40 14.27 6.84
CA ASN A 50 2.31 15.52 7.59
C ASN A 50 0.90 15.78 8.18
N GLU A 51 -0.17 15.41 7.49
CA GLU A 51 -1.56 15.61 7.92
C GLU A 51 -1.95 14.81 9.17
N VAL A 52 -1.26 13.69 9.43
CA VAL A 52 -1.56 12.78 10.55
C VAL A 52 -0.44 12.81 11.59
N ASP A 53 0.82 12.86 11.14
CA ASP A 53 2.02 12.63 11.94
C ASP A 53 2.92 13.87 12.10
N GLN A 54 2.58 15.00 11.45
CA GLN A 54 3.41 16.24 11.41
C GLN A 54 4.80 16.04 10.80
N ASN A 55 4.98 14.97 10.01
CA ASN A 55 6.21 14.63 9.32
C ASN A 55 5.92 13.77 8.09
N ASP A 56 6.71 13.93 7.01
CA ASP A 56 6.65 13.08 5.82
C ASP A 56 7.85 12.12 5.82
N LEU A 57 7.59 10.83 6.05
CA LEU A 57 8.64 9.82 6.12
C LEU A 57 8.12 8.42 5.77
N VAL A 58 8.95 7.63 5.08
CA VAL A 58 8.75 6.18 4.94
C VAL A 58 9.94 5.47 5.56
N ALA A 59 9.70 4.63 6.56
CA ALA A 59 10.72 3.89 7.30
C ALA A 59 10.45 2.38 7.32
N ILE A 60 11.51 1.58 7.49
CA ILE A 60 11.46 0.13 7.63
C ILE A 60 12.06 -0.23 8.99
N TYR A 61 11.38 -1.10 9.73
CA TYR A 61 11.83 -1.58 11.04
C TYR A 61 11.84 -3.11 11.07
N GLU A 62 12.84 -3.68 11.75
CA GLU A 62 12.87 -5.11 12.09
C GLU A 62 12.23 -5.32 13.48
N LYS A 63 11.50 -6.40 13.66
CA LYS A 63 10.87 -6.77 14.93
C LYS A 63 11.84 -7.41 15.91
#